data_AF-A0A7X7DST7-F1
#
_entry.id   AF-A0A7X7DST7-F1
#
_cell.length_a   1.000
_cell.length_b   1.000
_cell.length_c   1.000
_cell.angle_alpha   90.00
_cell.angle_beta   90.00
_cell.angle_gamma   90.00
#
_symmetry.space_group_name_H-M   'P 1'
#
loop_
_entity.id
_entity.type
_entity.pdbx_description
1 polymer ?
#
loop_
_entity_poly.entity_id
_entity_poly.type
_entity_poly.pdbx_seq_one_letter_code
_entity_poly.pdbx_strand_id
1 'polypeptide(L)'
;MDDKGMIICSADIDEGLTLQIWTKGAVPRLVVLNRAKNTRKLMPFSWLEREDRTISLKGAKGKTNSYTVESLEEPVRRMLYQYAQDPAFKGLLWHSVIFMSDLMHTPRAVFDRAEFAMLHEDKRCRLWLLDLTDGEANGYFRPFFPRTAPEELFGEEPGVNAHGGKNVADLKKTGITRKLASVLPSRWYDTPRISAAAALLGFSLFYEEGNALSSFLWNALQNGVPSKAVLATKPEDPVCNAFARKMAGYVRHWHLLDKIHYDLDPDSIGTLKAKGFSRRQRLTLNVGDIGPVEYTVTLYYNEEGQMAVGCQPVQLTDRHKGDMIFSLSADLYETLLDNDSFGGSRDDYFSLASILSAKLFHMWRERVNRFAGVFLSPGA
;
A
#
# COMPACT_ATOMS: atom_id res chain seq x y z
N MET A 1 -10.46 -11.64 -34.07
CA MET A 1 -9.80 -10.34 -33.77
C MET A 1 -10.79 -9.24 -34.11
N ASP A 2 -11.92 -9.21 -33.38
CA ASP A 2 -12.95 -8.17 -33.47
C ASP A 2 -13.33 -7.86 -32.01
N ASP A 3 -12.59 -6.94 -31.40
CA ASP A 3 -12.38 -6.88 -29.95
C ASP A 3 -12.04 -5.44 -29.48
N LYS A 4 -12.80 -4.47 -30.01
CA LYS A 4 -12.49 -3.03 -30.06
C LYS A 4 -12.34 -2.35 -28.69
N GLY A 5 -11.16 -2.44 -28.06
CA GLY A 5 -10.70 -1.42 -27.11
C GLY A 5 -10.15 -0.20 -27.85
N MET A 6 -10.03 0.93 -27.17
CA MET A 6 -9.62 2.20 -27.74
C MET A 6 -8.31 2.71 -27.14
N ILE A 7 -7.54 3.42 -27.96
CA ILE A 7 -6.39 4.20 -27.50
C ILE A 7 -6.92 5.53 -26.99
N ILE A 8 -6.68 5.81 -25.70
CA ILE A 8 -7.17 7.04 -25.05
C ILE A 8 -6.19 8.18 -25.27
N CYS A 9 -4.90 7.89 -25.15
CA CYS A 9 -3.83 8.84 -25.38
C CYS A 9 -2.56 8.11 -25.84
N SER A 10 -1.65 8.87 -26.43
CA SER A 10 -0.37 8.38 -26.93
C SER A 10 0.73 9.42 -26.77
N ALA A 11 1.95 8.96 -26.55
CA ALA A 11 3.16 9.77 -26.52
C ALA A 11 4.23 9.15 -27.42
N ASP A 12 4.70 9.90 -28.39
CA ASP A 12 5.86 9.52 -29.21
C ASP A 12 7.13 9.80 -28.39
N ILE A 13 7.91 8.75 -28.11
CA ILE A 13 9.15 8.85 -27.33
C ILE A 13 10.29 9.21 -28.27
N ASP A 14 10.38 8.49 -29.40
CA ASP A 14 11.30 8.74 -30.49
C ASP A 14 10.77 8.10 -31.79
N GLU A 15 11.60 8.04 -32.83
CA GLU A 15 11.26 7.43 -34.11
C GLU A 15 10.96 5.91 -34.02
N GLY A 16 11.41 5.24 -32.95
CA GLY A 16 11.30 3.80 -32.74
C GLY A 16 10.17 3.38 -31.79
N LEU A 17 9.78 4.23 -30.84
CA LEU A 17 8.82 3.92 -29.78
C LEU A 17 7.72 4.96 -29.66
N THR A 18 6.48 4.47 -29.67
CA THR A 18 5.30 5.19 -29.17
C THR A 18 4.73 4.44 -27.98
N LEU A 19 4.44 5.16 -26.90
CA LEU A 19 3.62 4.63 -25.81
C LEU A 19 2.17 5.03 -26.01
N GLN A 20 1.24 4.17 -25.60
CA GLN A 20 -0.18 4.46 -25.63
C GLN A 20 -0.89 3.91 -24.38
N ILE A 21 -2.00 4.53 -23.99
CA ILE A 21 -2.92 3.95 -23.01
C ILE A 21 -4.09 3.32 -23.76
N TRP A 22 -4.29 2.02 -23.55
CA TRP A 22 -5.40 1.27 -24.12
C TRP A 22 -6.38 0.84 -23.03
N THR A 23 -7.68 0.98 -23.29
CA THR A 23 -8.73 0.43 -22.43
C THR A 23 -9.93 -0.03 -23.26
N LYS A 24 -10.69 -0.98 -22.72
CA LYS A 24 -11.98 -1.47 -23.23
C LYS A 24 -13.06 -1.32 -22.16
N GLY A 25 -13.10 -0.19 -21.46
CA GLY A 25 -13.98 0.01 -20.30
C GLY A 25 -13.57 -0.86 -19.09
N ALA A 26 -12.29 -1.18 -18.99
CA ALA A 26 -11.71 -2.03 -17.96
C ALA A 26 -10.33 -1.45 -17.55
N VAL A 27 -9.62 -2.20 -16.70
CA VAL A 27 -8.25 -1.85 -16.27
C VAL A 27 -7.38 -1.47 -17.48
N PRO A 28 -6.86 -0.23 -17.55
CA PRO A 28 -6.08 0.24 -18.67
C PRO A 28 -4.75 -0.50 -18.76
N ARG A 29 -4.19 -0.58 -19.97
CA ARG A 29 -2.89 -1.20 -20.24
C ARG A 29 -1.97 -0.20 -20.91
N LEU A 30 -0.69 -0.29 -20.59
CA LEU A 30 0.37 0.41 -21.31
C LEU A 30 0.66 -0.36 -22.60
N VAL A 31 0.55 0.31 -23.73
CA VAL A 31 0.91 -0.24 -25.04
C VAL A 31 2.29 0.26 -25.42
N VAL A 32 3.17 -0.67 -25.73
CA VAL A 32 4.49 -0.41 -26.34
C VAL A 32 4.36 -0.68 -27.83
N LEU A 33 4.29 0.40 -28.64
CA LEU A 33 4.24 0.33 -30.10
C LEU A 33 5.65 0.51 -30.66
N ASN A 34 6.19 -0.55 -31.27
CA ASN A 34 7.41 -0.48 -32.06
C ASN A 34 7.06 0.11 -33.43
N ARG A 35 7.44 1.37 -33.65
CA ARG A 35 7.15 2.11 -34.88
C ARG A 35 7.85 1.53 -36.11
N ALA A 36 9.05 0.98 -35.93
CA ALA A 36 9.84 0.40 -37.02
C ALA A 36 9.27 -0.91 -37.56
N LYS A 37 8.62 -1.71 -36.70
CA LYS A 37 8.04 -3.02 -37.07
C LYS A 37 6.52 -3.04 -37.10
N ASN A 38 5.88 -1.93 -36.71
CA ASN A 38 4.44 -1.81 -36.50
C ASN A 38 3.87 -2.93 -35.60
N THR A 39 4.63 -3.33 -34.57
CA THR A 39 4.19 -4.35 -33.60
C THR A 39 3.82 -3.70 -32.27
N ARG A 40 2.80 -4.23 -31.60
CA ARG A 40 2.29 -3.73 -30.33
C ARG A 40 2.42 -4.79 -29.26
N LYS A 41 2.81 -4.39 -28.05
CA LYS A 41 2.77 -5.22 -26.85
C LYS A 41 1.95 -4.51 -25.78
N LEU A 42 0.95 -5.19 -25.24
CA LEU A 42 0.18 -4.72 -24.09
C LEU A 42 0.89 -5.17 -22.81
N MET A 43 1.01 -4.25 -21.85
CA MET A 43 1.70 -4.47 -20.58
C MET A 43 0.86 -3.90 -19.43
N PRO A 44 0.85 -4.53 -18.24
CA PRO A 44 0.29 -3.91 -17.04
C PRO A 44 1.12 -2.68 -16.64
N PHE A 45 0.48 -1.72 -15.98
CA PHE A 45 1.19 -0.59 -15.36
C PHE A 45 2.11 -1.05 -14.23
N SER A 46 1.81 -2.18 -13.57
CA SER A 46 2.72 -2.79 -12.60
C SER A 46 4.12 -3.10 -13.16
N TRP A 47 4.28 -3.14 -14.48
CA TRP A 47 5.60 -3.29 -15.08
C TRP A 47 6.54 -2.13 -14.75
N LEU A 48 6.00 -0.92 -14.62
CA LEU A 48 6.74 0.32 -14.35
C LEU A 48 7.24 0.42 -12.89
N GLU A 49 6.82 -0.47 -12.00
CA GLU A 49 7.22 -0.42 -10.57
C GLU A 49 8.67 -0.82 -10.33
N ARG A 50 9.30 -1.53 -11.27
CA ARG A 50 10.65 -2.04 -11.11
C ARG A 50 11.63 -1.23 -11.95
N GLU A 51 12.50 -0.49 -11.27
CA GLU A 51 13.46 0.43 -11.87
C GLU A 51 14.53 -0.26 -12.71
N ASP A 52 14.84 -1.52 -12.41
CA ASP A 52 15.82 -2.34 -13.14
C ASP A 52 15.29 -2.88 -14.48
N ARG A 53 13.99 -2.67 -14.78
CA ARG A 53 13.39 -3.14 -16.03
C ARG A 53 13.68 -2.20 -17.19
N THR A 54 13.83 -2.79 -18.36
CA THR A 54 14.04 -2.07 -19.62
C THR A 54 13.16 -2.64 -20.74
N ILE A 55 12.71 -1.77 -21.64
CA ILE A 55 12.07 -2.18 -22.90
C ILE A 55 13.16 -2.20 -23.96
N SER A 56 13.41 -3.38 -24.54
CA SER A 56 14.32 -3.53 -25.68
C SER A 56 13.53 -3.72 -26.98
N LEU A 57 13.69 -2.80 -27.94
CA LEU A 57 13.03 -2.85 -29.25
C LEU A 57 14.06 -2.99 -30.37
N LYS A 58 13.82 -3.94 -31.29
CA LYS A 58 14.58 -4.07 -32.53
C LYS A 58 14.09 -3.05 -33.56
N GLY A 59 14.99 -2.20 -34.05
CA GLY A 59 14.74 -1.23 -35.13
C GLY A 59 14.92 -1.82 -36.54
N ALA A 60 14.70 -0.97 -37.55
CA ALA A 60 14.69 -1.34 -38.98
C ALA A 60 16.04 -1.84 -39.53
N LYS A 61 17.16 -1.49 -38.89
CA LYS A 61 18.53 -1.93 -39.28
C LYS A 61 19.16 -2.96 -38.33
N GLY A 62 18.34 -3.65 -37.54
CA GLY A 62 18.83 -4.65 -36.56
C GLY A 62 19.41 -4.05 -35.27
N LYS A 63 19.61 -2.73 -35.19
CA LYS A 63 20.00 -2.03 -33.95
C LYS A 63 18.89 -2.18 -32.90
N THR A 64 19.26 -2.55 -31.68
CA THR A 64 18.34 -2.61 -30.54
C THR A 64 18.44 -1.32 -29.75
N ASN A 65 17.31 -0.64 -29.54
CA ASN A 65 17.20 0.47 -28.61
C ASN A 65 16.66 -0.04 -27.28
N SER A 66 17.19 0.48 -26.17
CA SER A 66 16.76 0.13 -24.82
C SER A 66 16.23 1.36 -24.11
N TYR A 67 15.05 1.24 -23.50
CA TYR A 67 14.37 2.31 -22.76
C TYR A 67 14.23 1.91 -21.30
N THR A 68 14.79 2.71 -20.39
CA THR A 68 14.69 2.51 -18.93
C THR A 68 13.35 3.04 -18.43
N VAL A 69 12.88 2.54 -17.27
CA VAL A 69 11.67 3.09 -16.64
C VAL A 69 11.79 4.60 -16.39
N GLU A 70 12.96 5.07 -15.96
CA GLU A 70 13.26 6.50 -15.76
C GLU A 70 13.00 7.33 -17.03
N SER A 71 13.49 6.86 -18.20
CA SER A 71 13.27 7.57 -19.47
C SER A 71 11.81 7.61 -19.92
N LEU A 72 10.97 6.72 -19.37
CA LEU A 72 9.55 6.61 -19.71
C LEU A 72 8.64 7.30 -18.69
N GLU A 73 9.18 7.74 -17.55
CA GLU A 73 8.39 8.29 -16.44
C GLU A 73 7.56 9.49 -16.88
N GLU A 74 8.21 10.54 -17.38
CA GLU A 74 7.55 11.78 -17.77
C GLU A 74 6.53 11.58 -18.92
N PRO A 75 6.85 10.86 -20.02
CA PRO A 75 5.86 10.52 -21.03
C PRO A 75 4.64 9.78 -20.50
N VAL A 76 4.82 8.81 -19.60
CA VAL A 76 3.70 8.07 -18.99
C VAL A 76 2.88 8.97 -18.08
N ARG A 77 3.53 9.81 -17.27
CA ARG A 77 2.86 10.79 -16.40
C ARG A 77 1.95 11.73 -17.20
N ARG A 78 2.43 12.26 -18.33
CA ARG A 78 1.62 13.11 -19.23
C ARG A 78 0.39 12.39 -19.78
N MET A 79 0.57 11.16 -20.25
CA MET A 79 -0.54 10.33 -20.72
C MET A 79 -1.56 10.05 -19.61
N LEU A 80 -1.09 9.72 -18.40
CA LEU A 80 -1.97 9.50 -17.25
C LEU A 80 -2.71 10.77 -16.83
N TYR A 81 -2.07 11.93 -16.91
CA TYR A 81 -2.73 13.22 -16.65
C TYR A 81 -3.85 13.52 -17.65
N GLN A 82 -3.64 13.22 -18.94
CA GLN A 82 -4.69 13.32 -19.95
C GLN A 82 -5.82 12.33 -19.68
N TYR A 83 -5.47 11.09 -19.32
CA TYR A 83 -6.46 10.06 -18.96
C TYR A 83 -7.28 10.44 -17.73
N ALA A 84 -6.68 11.15 -16.76
CA ALA A 84 -7.36 11.67 -15.57
C ALA A 84 -8.55 12.60 -15.88
N GLN A 85 -8.58 13.18 -17.08
CA GLN A 85 -9.65 14.07 -17.51
C GLN A 85 -10.92 13.32 -17.94
N ASP A 86 -10.85 12.00 -18.14
CA ASP A 86 -12.03 11.17 -18.40
C ASP A 86 -12.99 11.22 -17.19
N PRO A 87 -14.23 11.74 -17.36
CA PRO A 87 -15.20 11.86 -16.28
C PRO A 87 -15.55 10.52 -15.62
N ALA A 88 -15.59 9.43 -16.39
CA ALA A 88 -15.90 8.10 -15.88
C ALA A 88 -14.77 7.59 -14.99
N PHE A 89 -13.51 7.74 -15.43
CA PHE A 89 -12.35 7.40 -14.62
C PHE A 89 -12.27 8.27 -13.36
N LYS A 90 -12.47 9.59 -13.48
CA LYS A 90 -12.42 10.53 -12.36
C LYS A 90 -13.49 10.22 -11.31
N GLY A 91 -14.72 9.95 -11.74
CA GLY A 91 -15.80 9.51 -10.87
C GLY A 91 -15.47 8.19 -10.18
N LEU A 92 -14.97 7.21 -10.94
CA LEU A 92 -14.60 5.91 -10.41
C LEU A 92 -13.45 6.00 -9.40
N LEU A 93 -12.43 6.83 -9.67
CA LEU A 93 -11.32 7.10 -8.76
C LEU A 93 -11.83 7.64 -7.42
N TRP A 94 -12.66 8.69 -7.44
CA TRP A 94 -13.22 9.27 -6.21
C TRP A 94 -13.97 8.25 -5.36
N HIS A 95 -14.84 7.46 -5.99
CA HIS A 95 -15.59 6.41 -5.32
C HIS A 95 -14.69 5.28 -4.80
N SER A 96 -13.62 4.96 -5.51
CA SER A 96 -12.62 3.98 -5.10
C SER A 96 -11.79 4.48 -3.91
N VAL A 97 -11.47 5.77 -3.83
CA VAL A 97 -10.83 6.36 -2.63
C VAL A 97 -11.72 6.18 -1.40
N ILE A 98 -13.01 6.46 -1.53
CA ILE A 98 -13.97 6.28 -0.43
C ILE A 98 -14.02 4.81 -0.01
N PHE A 99 -14.10 3.90 -0.99
CA PHE A 99 -14.10 2.46 -0.74
C PHE A 99 -12.83 2.00 0.02
N MET A 100 -11.63 2.41 -0.44
CA MET A 100 -10.35 2.08 0.21
C MET A 100 -10.26 2.67 1.62
N SER A 101 -10.71 3.91 1.79
CA SER A 101 -10.80 4.57 3.10
C SER A 101 -11.73 3.80 4.05
N ASP A 102 -12.87 3.29 3.56
CA ASP A 102 -13.82 2.55 4.38
C ASP A 102 -13.28 1.17 4.79
N LEU A 103 -12.53 0.50 3.91
CA LEU A 103 -11.83 -0.74 4.26
C LEU A 103 -10.78 -0.50 5.36
N MET A 104 -9.96 0.54 5.19
CA MET A 104 -8.89 0.91 6.12
C MET A 104 -9.45 1.29 7.51
N HIS A 105 -10.58 2.00 7.56
CA HIS A 105 -11.20 2.45 8.80
C HIS A 105 -12.25 1.50 9.38
N THR A 106 -12.43 0.30 8.83
CA THR A 106 -13.39 -0.67 9.38
C THR A 106 -13.02 -1.04 10.83
N PRO A 107 -13.86 -0.71 11.83
CA PRO A 107 -13.55 -0.99 13.24
C PRO A 107 -13.77 -2.47 13.58
N ARG A 108 -13.17 -2.91 14.69
CA ARG A 108 -13.46 -4.23 15.31
C ARG A 108 -13.92 -4.08 16.74
N ALA A 109 -15.01 -4.76 17.08
CA ALA A 109 -15.61 -4.69 18.41
C ALA A 109 -14.78 -5.44 19.46
N VAL A 110 -14.75 -4.90 20.67
CA VAL A 110 -14.22 -5.50 21.89
C VAL A 110 -15.34 -5.44 22.92
N PHE A 111 -15.75 -6.58 23.46
CA PHE A 111 -16.89 -6.68 24.37
C PHE A 111 -16.46 -6.95 25.81
N ASP A 112 -15.31 -7.61 25.99
CA ASP A 112 -14.76 -7.89 27.30
C ASP A 112 -13.44 -7.15 27.50
N ARG A 113 -13.30 -6.48 28.65
CA ARG A 113 -12.10 -5.75 29.02
C ARG A 113 -10.87 -6.66 29.12
N ALA A 114 -11.06 -7.95 29.44
CA ALA A 114 -10.00 -8.94 29.44
C ALA A 114 -9.35 -9.12 28.05
N GLU A 115 -10.08 -8.87 26.96
CA GLU A 115 -9.54 -8.97 25.59
C GLU A 115 -8.43 -7.95 25.33
N PHE A 116 -8.43 -6.80 26.03
CA PHE A 116 -7.35 -5.81 25.90
C PHE A 116 -6.01 -6.31 26.45
N ALA A 117 -6.02 -7.27 27.39
CA ALA A 117 -4.78 -7.87 27.87
C ALA A 117 -4.07 -8.67 26.77
N MET A 118 -4.83 -9.25 25.83
CA MET A 118 -4.32 -10.02 24.70
C MET A 118 -5.27 -9.93 23.50
N LEU A 119 -5.12 -8.86 22.72
CA LEU A 119 -5.91 -8.68 21.50
C LEU A 119 -5.53 -9.73 20.45
N HIS A 120 -6.54 -10.37 19.86
CA HIS A 120 -6.36 -11.23 18.71
C HIS A 120 -5.85 -10.43 17.49
N GLU A 121 -5.10 -11.11 16.59
CA GLU A 121 -4.43 -10.48 15.45
C GLU A 121 -5.39 -9.71 14.53
N ASP A 122 -6.61 -10.22 14.34
CA ASP A 122 -7.61 -9.58 13.47
C ASP A 122 -8.09 -8.21 13.98
N LYS A 123 -7.97 -7.96 15.29
CA LYS A 123 -8.18 -6.67 15.96
C LYS A 123 -6.89 -5.84 15.95
N ARG A 124 -5.74 -6.46 16.21
CA ARG A 124 -4.43 -5.81 16.13
C ARG A 124 -4.11 -5.26 14.74
N CYS A 125 -4.70 -5.80 13.68
CA CYS A 125 -4.55 -5.26 12.32
C CYS A 125 -5.42 -4.02 12.01
N ARG A 126 -6.15 -3.46 13.00
CA ARG A 126 -7.11 -2.36 12.77
C ARG A 126 -6.64 -1.04 13.32
N LEU A 127 -7.06 0.05 12.68
CA LEU A 127 -6.86 1.40 13.18
C LEU A 127 -7.87 1.79 14.26
N TRP A 128 -8.98 1.07 14.37
CA TRP A 128 -10.08 1.40 15.27
C TRP A 128 -10.58 0.16 15.99
N LEU A 129 -10.61 0.25 17.32
CA LEU A 129 -11.30 -0.71 18.16
C LEU A 129 -12.60 -0.06 18.63
N LEU A 130 -13.72 -0.73 18.37
CA LEU A 130 -15.01 -0.35 18.92
C LEU A 130 -15.10 -0.97 20.32
N ASP A 131 -14.76 -0.19 21.33
CA ASP A 131 -14.79 -0.58 22.73
C ASP A 131 -16.23 -0.52 23.24
N LEU A 132 -16.79 -1.68 23.56
CA LEU A 132 -18.15 -1.85 24.08
C LEU A 132 -18.12 -2.49 25.48
N THR A 133 -16.97 -2.43 26.17
CA THR A 133 -16.76 -3.11 27.45
C THR A 133 -17.65 -2.56 28.56
N ASP A 134 -18.03 -1.28 28.47
CA ASP A 134 -19.00 -0.62 29.38
C ASP A 134 -20.44 -0.60 28.80
N GLY A 135 -20.73 -1.48 27.85
CA GLY A 135 -22.03 -1.63 27.18
C GLY A 135 -22.21 -0.76 25.94
N GLU A 136 -23.19 -1.12 25.10
CA GLU A 136 -23.37 -0.51 23.78
C GLU A 136 -23.68 1.00 23.80
N ALA A 137 -24.39 1.47 24.83
CA ALA A 137 -24.77 2.87 24.97
C ALA A 137 -23.57 3.79 25.27
N ASN A 138 -22.52 3.25 25.89
CA ASN A 138 -21.33 3.98 26.31
C ASN A 138 -20.11 3.65 25.44
N GLY A 139 -20.32 3.05 24.27
CA GLY A 139 -19.23 2.58 23.42
C GLY A 139 -18.37 3.70 22.85
N TYR A 140 -17.09 3.40 22.58
CA TYR A 140 -16.14 4.32 21.94
C TYR A 140 -15.46 3.68 20.74
N PHE A 141 -15.25 4.46 19.68
CA PHE A 141 -14.24 4.18 18.67
C PHE A 141 -12.87 4.63 19.17
N ARG A 142 -12.09 3.69 19.72
CA ARG A 142 -10.74 3.93 20.23
C ARG A 142 -9.72 3.85 19.09
N PRO A 143 -8.85 4.86 18.93
CA PRO A 143 -7.81 4.84 17.91
C PRO A 143 -6.71 3.86 18.32
N PHE A 144 -6.42 2.88 17.46
CA PHE A 144 -5.31 1.96 17.59
C PHE A 144 -4.19 2.35 16.62
N PHE A 145 -3.65 3.54 16.89
CA PHE A 145 -2.49 4.10 16.24
C PHE A 145 -1.89 5.20 17.11
N PRO A 146 -0.57 5.42 17.07
CA PRO A 146 0.06 6.54 17.75
C PRO A 146 -0.47 7.88 17.22
N ARG A 147 -0.83 8.75 18.15
CA ARG A 147 -1.27 10.12 17.89
C ARG A 147 -0.02 11.00 17.80
N THR A 148 0.19 11.65 16.66
CA THR A 148 1.22 12.68 16.53
C THR A 148 0.66 14.02 17.02
N ALA A 149 1.53 15.00 17.31
CA ALA A 149 1.09 16.30 17.84
C ALA A 149 -0.02 17.00 17.01
N PRO A 150 -0.03 16.93 15.65
CA PRO A 150 -1.15 17.43 14.85
C PRO A 150 -2.49 16.70 15.10
N GLU A 151 -2.47 15.47 15.60
CA GLU A 151 -3.64 14.56 15.69
C GLU A 151 -4.23 14.45 17.10
N GLU A 152 -3.92 15.38 18.00
CA GLU A 152 -4.52 15.50 19.34
C GLU A 152 -6.00 15.94 19.28
N LEU A 153 -6.83 15.18 18.55
CA LEU A 153 -8.21 15.50 18.22
C LEU A 153 -9.23 15.00 19.27
N PHE A 154 -8.78 14.20 20.23
CA PHE A 154 -9.64 13.46 21.16
C PHE A 154 -9.60 14.03 22.59
N GLY A 155 -8.74 15.02 22.87
CA GLY A 155 -8.54 15.52 24.23
C GLY A 155 -8.15 14.39 25.20
N GLU A 156 -8.78 14.39 26.38
CA GLU A 156 -8.59 13.38 27.43
C GLU A 156 -9.39 12.08 27.20
N GLU A 157 -10.30 12.07 26.22
CA GLU A 157 -11.16 10.92 25.97
C GLU A 157 -10.38 9.73 25.36
N PRO A 158 -10.78 8.48 25.68
CA PRO A 158 -10.13 7.29 25.15
C PRO A 158 -10.32 7.15 23.63
N GLY A 159 -11.33 7.81 23.06
CA GLY A 159 -11.66 7.80 21.64
C GLY A 159 -12.86 8.68 21.32
N VAL A 160 -13.54 8.41 20.22
CA VAL A 160 -14.78 9.12 19.86
C VAL A 160 -15.98 8.31 20.31
N ASN A 161 -16.95 8.94 20.98
CA ASN A 161 -18.17 8.26 21.37
C ASN A 161 -18.87 7.63 20.15
N ALA A 162 -19.25 6.36 20.27
CA ALA A 162 -19.85 5.60 19.18
C ALA A 162 -21.33 5.93 18.99
N HIS A 163 -22.00 6.48 20.01
CA HIS A 163 -23.43 6.79 20.04
C HIS A 163 -24.30 5.59 19.58
N GLY A 164 -23.97 4.39 20.05
CA GLY A 164 -24.62 3.12 19.64
C GLY A 164 -24.24 2.62 18.24
N GLY A 165 -23.34 3.31 17.54
CA GLY A 165 -22.81 2.92 16.24
C GLY A 165 -21.90 1.70 16.28
N LYS A 166 -21.96 0.86 15.24
CA LYS A 166 -21.27 -0.45 15.22
C LYS A 166 -20.33 -0.66 14.03
N ASN A 167 -20.35 0.25 13.05
CA ASN A 167 -19.66 0.05 11.79
C ASN A 167 -18.91 1.31 11.32
N VAL A 168 -18.24 1.19 10.17
CA VAL A 168 -17.45 2.28 9.57
C VAL A 168 -18.30 3.49 9.18
N ALA A 169 -19.56 3.29 8.78
CA ALA A 169 -20.44 4.41 8.47
C ALA A 169 -20.75 5.23 9.72
N ASP A 170 -20.93 4.57 10.87
CA ASP A 170 -21.13 5.25 12.14
C ASP A 170 -19.88 5.99 12.61
N LEU A 171 -18.70 5.36 12.50
CA LEU A 171 -17.42 6.05 12.72
C LEU A 171 -17.29 7.31 11.84
N LYS A 172 -17.66 7.23 10.56
CA LYS A 172 -17.61 8.39 9.65
C LYS A 172 -18.60 9.48 10.02
N LYS A 173 -19.78 9.16 10.56
CA LYS A 173 -20.76 10.15 11.03
C LYS A 173 -20.20 11.04 12.15
N THR A 174 -19.27 10.53 12.96
CA THR A 174 -18.57 11.34 13.98
C THR A 174 -17.69 12.45 13.38
N GLY A 175 -17.36 12.35 12.08
CA GLY A 175 -16.49 13.29 11.38
C GLY A 175 -15.00 13.11 11.65
N ILE A 176 -14.59 12.17 12.52
CA ILE A 176 -13.19 12.03 12.93
C ILE A 176 -12.25 11.66 11.77
N THR A 177 -12.68 10.78 10.86
CA THR A 177 -11.86 10.37 9.71
C THR A 177 -11.60 11.54 8.76
N ARG A 178 -12.56 12.46 8.60
CA ARG A 178 -12.38 13.70 7.84
C ARG A 178 -11.42 14.66 8.55
N LYS A 179 -11.51 14.78 9.88
CA LYS A 179 -10.57 15.63 10.65
C LYS A 179 -9.13 15.13 10.53
N LEU A 180 -8.91 13.82 10.70
CA LEU A 180 -7.59 13.20 10.49
C LEU A 180 -7.05 13.47 9.08
N ALA A 181 -7.87 13.25 8.05
CA ALA A 181 -7.53 13.57 6.67
C ALA A 181 -7.22 15.05 6.42
N SER A 182 -7.84 15.96 7.16
CA SER A 182 -7.59 17.40 7.03
C SER A 182 -6.29 17.84 7.71
N VAL A 183 -5.93 17.22 8.84
CA VAL A 183 -4.78 17.66 9.63
C VAL A 183 -3.48 17.03 9.13
N LEU A 184 -3.50 15.76 8.74
CA LEU A 184 -2.34 15.08 8.17
C LEU A 184 -2.71 14.31 6.89
N PRO A 185 -2.96 15.02 5.77
CA PRO A 185 -3.43 14.40 4.52
C PRO A 185 -2.50 13.31 3.98
N SER A 186 -1.19 13.49 4.10
CA SER A 186 -0.17 12.54 3.63
C SER A 186 -0.31 11.15 4.26
N ARG A 187 -0.77 11.10 5.52
CA ARG A 187 -1.02 9.86 6.27
C ARG A 187 -2.40 9.28 5.95
N TRP A 188 -3.44 10.11 6.05
CA TRP A 188 -4.83 9.63 6.09
C TRP A 188 -5.58 9.69 4.75
N TYR A 189 -5.28 10.68 3.91
CA TYR A 189 -5.97 10.93 2.65
C TYR A 189 -5.22 10.35 1.45
N ASP A 190 -3.91 10.60 1.37
CA ASP A 190 -3.13 10.17 0.21
C ASP A 190 -2.94 8.66 0.15
N THR A 191 -2.97 7.98 1.31
CA THR A 191 -2.88 6.51 1.38
C THR A 191 -4.01 5.82 0.61
N PRO A 192 -5.31 5.98 0.97
CA PRO A 192 -6.38 5.37 0.20
C PRO A 192 -6.46 5.90 -1.24
N ARG A 193 -6.01 7.14 -1.49
CA ARG A 193 -6.03 7.76 -2.82
C ARG A 193 -5.03 7.12 -3.79
N ILE A 194 -3.77 6.95 -3.37
CA ILE A 194 -2.74 6.27 -4.17
C ILE A 194 -3.12 4.80 -4.36
N SER A 195 -3.58 4.13 -3.30
CA SER A 195 -4.06 2.75 -3.38
C SER A 195 -5.21 2.56 -4.37
N ALA A 196 -6.18 3.48 -4.40
CA ALA A 196 -7.27 3.47 -5.38
C ALA A 196 -6.76 3.66 -6.81
N ALA A 197 -5.86 4.63 -7.03
CA ALA A 197 -5.26 4.86 -8.34
C ALA A 197 -4.44 3.64 -8.81
N ALA A 198 -3.67 3.03 -7.90
CA ALA A 198 -2.90 1.82 -8.15
C ALA A 198 -3.82 0.68 -8.67
N ALA A 199 -4.89 0.41 -7.92
CA ALA A 199 -5.86 -0.63 -8.25
C ALA A 199 -6.54 -0.36 -9.60
N LEU A 200 -6.97 0.88 -9.86
CA LEU A 200 -7.68 1.24 -11.09
C LEU A 200 -6.79 1.20 -12.33
N LEU A 201 -5.50 1.55 -12.20
CA LEU A 201 -4.54 1.51 -13.30
C LEU A 201 -3.91 0.12 -13.49
N GLY A 202 -4.11 -0.82 -12.58
CA GLY A 202 -3.52 -2.16 -12.67
C GLY A 202 -2.03 -2.18 -12.31
N PHE A 203 -1.62 -1.35 -11.34
CA PHE A 203 -0.42 -1.60 -10.56
C PHE A 203 -0.64 -2.82 -9.64
N SER A 204 0.46 -3.41 -9.16
CA SER A 204 0.41 -4.46 -8.15
C SER A 204 -0.18 -3.90 -6.86
N LEU A 205 -0.92 -4.71 -6.11
CA LEU A 205 -1.43 -4.32 -4.80
C LEU A 205 -0.44 -4.80 -3.76
N PHE A 206 0.59 -3.98 -3.49
CA PHE A 206 1.71 -4.35 -2.62
C PHE A 206 2.43 -5.62 -3.11
N TYR A 207 2.83 -5.61 -4.39
CA TYR A 207 3.54 -6.70 -5.07
C TYR A 207 2.76 -8.03 -5.17
N GLU A 208 1.46 -8.03 -4.87
CA GLU A 208 0.57 -9.12 -5.24
C GLU A 208 0.04 -8.87 -6.65
N GLU A 209 0.33 -9.80 -7.55
CA GLU A 209 -0.21 -9.79 -8.90
C GLU A 209 -1.63 -10.37 -8.85
N GLY A 210 -2.62 -9.52 -9.09
CA GLY A 210 -4.02 -9.90 -9.11
C GLY A 210 -4.85 -8.78 -9.73
N ASN A 211 -5.97 -9.15 -10.36
CA ASN A 211 -6.88 -8.20 -10.98
C ASN A 211 -8.28 -8.22 -10.35
N ALA A 212 -8.50 -8.99 -9.28
CA ALA A 212 -9.83 -9.17 -8.69
C ALA A 212 -10.40 -7.85 -8.15
N LEU A 213 -9.66 -7.15 -7.28
CA LEU A 213 -10.04 -5.82 -6.80
C LEU A 213 -10.19 -4.81 -7.95
N SER A 214 -9.24 -4.77 -8.89
CA SER A 214 -9.32 -3.88 -10.05
C SER A 214 -10.59 -4.15 -10.88
N SER A 215 -10.89 -5.42 -11.14
CA SER A 215 -12.08 -5.85 -11.89
C SER A 215 -13.36 -5.52 -11.13
N PHE A 216 -13.39 -5.72 -9.81
CA PHE A 216 -14.51 -5.31 -8.96
C PHE A 216 -14.77 -3.80 -9.06
N LEU A 217 -13.74 -2.97 -8.96
CA LEU A 217 -13.88 -1.52 -9.07
C LEU A 217 -14.38 -1.12 -10.47
N TRP A 218 -13.79 -1.66 -11.53
CA TRP A 218 -14.24 -1.37 -12.90
C TRP A 218 -15.66 -1.88 -13.20
N ASN A 219 -16.07 -3.00 -12.61
CA ASN A 219 -17.45 -3.51 -12.71
C ASN A 219 -18.47 -2.62 -11.99
N ALA A 220 -18.03 -1.77 -11.05
CA ALA A 220 -18.91 -0.78 -10.44
C ALA A 220 -19.30 0.34 -11.40
N LEU A 221 -18.60 0.51 -12.53
CA LEU A 221 -18.93 1.49 -13.54
C LEU A 221 -20.09 0.97 -14.43
N GLN A 222 -21.30 1.43 -14.16
CA GLN A 222 -22.51 1.04 -14.91
C GLN A 222 -22.93 2.20 -15.81
N ASN A 223 -22.96 1.97 -17.13
CA ASN A 223 -23.27 3.00 -18.13
C ASN A 223 -22.42 4.28 -17.99
N GLY A 224 -21.14 4.13 -17.63
CA GLY A 224 -20.22 5.26 -17.42
C GLY A 224 -20.37 5.97 -16.07
N VAL A 225 -21.22 5.47 -15.15
CA VAL A 225 -21.46 6.06 -13.83
C VAL A 225 -21.11 5.06 -12.72
N PRO A 226 -20.33 5.46 -11.69
CA PRO A 226 -20.01 4.58 -10.57
C PRO A 226 -21.25 4.24 -9.72
N SER A 227 -21.50 2.93 -9.53
CA SER A 227 -22.60 2.41 -8.72
C SER A 227 -22.21 2.29 -7.25
N LYS A 228 -22.86 3.09 -6.40
CA LYS A 228 -22.69 2.98 -4.93
C LYS A 228 -23.14 1.63 -4.38
N ALA A 229 -24.16 1.02 -4.99
CA ALA A 229 -24.70 -0.26 -4.56
C ALA A 229 -23.67 -1.38 -4.76
N VAL A 230 -23.00 -1.42 -5.91
CA VAL A 230 -21.93 -2.40 -6.19
C VAL A 230 -20.74 -2.21 -5.24
N LEU A 231 -20.34 -0.96 -4.99
CA LEU A 231 -19.22 -0.70 -4.07
C LEU A 231 -19.55 -0.99 -2.60
N ALA A 232 -20.83 -1.06 -2.23
CA ALA A 232 -21.27 -1.38 -0.88
C ALA A 232 -21.18 -2.87 -0.53
N THR A 233 -21.17 -3.78 -1.52
CA THR A 233 -21.24 -5.22 -1.25
C THR A 233 -19.95 -5.83 -0.71
N LYS A 234 -18.82 -5.11 -0.82
CA LYS A 234 -17.43 -5.57 -0.57
C LYS A 234 -17.09 -6.84 -1.37
N PRO A 235 -15.96 -6.88 -2.10
CA PRO A 235 -15.57 -8.08 -2.81
C PRO A 235 -15.19 -9.17 -1.79
N GLU A 236 -15.64 -10.40 -2.01
CA GLU A 236 -15.15 -11.60 -1.32
C GLU A 236 -13.75 -11.99 -1.83
N ASP A 237 -12.80 -11.07 -1.66
CA ASP A 237 -11.42 -11.22 -2.15
C ASP A 237 -10.44 -11.18 -0.97
N PRO A 238 -9.75 -12.30 -0.67
CA PRO A 238 -8.70 -12.34 0.35
C PRO A 238 -7.60 -11.29 0.14
N VAL A 239 -7.24 -10.99 -1.12
CA VAL A 239 -6.22 -9.99 -1.47
C VAL A 239 -6.67 -8.59 -1.05
N CYS A 240 -7.95 -8.26 -1.24
CA CYS A 240 -8.52 -6.99 -0.82
C CYS A 240 -8.43 -6.79 0.70
N ASN A 241 -8.74 -7.84 1.48
CA ASN A 241 -8.64 -7.79 2.93
C ASN A 241 -7.18 -7.71 3.41
N ALA A 242 -6.27 -8.47 2.80
CA ALA A 242 -4.85 -8.41 3.11
C ALA A 242 -4.29 -7.01 2.82
N PHE A 243 -4.59 -6.46 1.64
CA PHE A 243 -4.18 -5.13 1.24
C PHE A 243 -4.73 -4.03 2.18
N ALA A 244 -5.99 -4.14 2.62
CA ALA A 244 -6.55 -3.24 3.62
C ALA A 244 -5.80 -3.28 4.96
N ARG A 245 -5.37 -4.47 5.41
CA ARG A 245 -4.50 -4.62 6.60
C ARG A 245 -3.15 -3.94 6.38
N LYS A 246 -2.56 -4.07 5.19
CA LYS A 246 -1.28 -3.39 4.86
C LYS A 246 -1.42 -1.88 4.86
N MET A 247 -2.51 -1.34 4.30
CA MET A 247 -2.83 0.10 4.38
C MET A 247 -2.95 0.56 5.83
N ALA A 248 -3.68 -0.19 6.67
CA ALA A 248 -3.83 0.12 8.09
C ALA A 248 -2.49 0.08 8.83
N GLY A 249 -1.65 -0.93 8.59
CA GLY A 249 -0.30 -1.03 9.16
C GLY A 249 0.60 0.14 8.75
N TYR A 250 0.60 0.50 7.46
CA TYR A 250 1.30 1.68 6.96
C TYR A 250 0.84 2.96 7.67
N VAL A 251 -0.47 3.19 7.76
CA VAL A 251 -1.02 4.38 8.44
C VAL A 251 -0.66 4.39 9.92
N ARG A 252 -0.75 3.26 10.62
CA ARG A 252 -0.35 3.18 12.03
C ARG A 252 1.09 3.63 12.22
N HIS A 253 1.99 3.08 11.41
CA HIS A 253 3.43 3.21 11.57
C HIS A 253 4.05 4.39 10.81
N TRP A 254 3.23 5.16 10.09
CA TRP A 254 3.63 6.25 9.21
C TRP A 254 4.74 7.17 9.78
N HIS A 255 4.56 7.60 11.03
CA HIS A 255 5.47 8.51 11.74
C HIS A 255 6.88 7.94 12.06
N LEU A 256 7.10 6.64 11.82
CA LEU A 256 8.38 5.96 12.06
C LEU A 256 9.10 5.58 10.78
N LEU A 257 8.43 5.59 9.63
CA LEU A 257 8.94 4.95 8.41
C LEU A 257 10.22 5.61 7.87
N ASP A 258 10.37 6.92 8.04
CA ASP A 258 11.56 7.68 7.64
C ASP A 258 12.77 7.41 8.54
N LYS A 259 12.53 6.89 9.75
CA LYS A 259 13.58 6.53 10.71
C LYS A 259 14.11 5.10 10.49
N ILE A 260 13.53 4.37 9.54
CA ILE A 260 13.93 3.00 9.19
C ILE A 260 14.72 3.06 7.89
N HIS A 261 15.99 2.67 7.95
CA HIS A 261 16.81 2.48 6.77
C HIS A 261 16.53 1.09 6.17
N TYR A 262 16.50 1.01 4.84
CA TYR A 262 16.32 -0.23 4.10
C TYR A 262 17.47 -0.41 3.12
N ASP A 263 18.00 -1.62 3.06
CA ASP A 263 19.04 -2.02 2.11
C ASP A 263 18.83 -3.46 1.61
N LEU A 264 19.50 -3.80 0.51
CA LEU A 264 19.56 -5.15 -0.05
C LEU A 264 21.01 -5.64 -0.04
N ASP A 265 21.24 -6.79 0.59
CA ASP A 265 22.58 -7.37 0.73
C ASP A 265 22.57 -8.87 0.40
N PRO A 266 23.44 -9.37 -0.50
CA PRO A 266 23.54 -10.80 -0.79
C PRO A 266 23.91 -11.69 0.40
N ASP A 267 24.58 -11.16 1.42
CA ASP A 267 24.96 -11.83 2.67
C ASP A 267 24.72 -10.91 3.88
N SER A 268 23.45 -10.78 4.28
CA SER A 268 23.10 -9.94 5.42
C SER A 268 23.78 -10.37 6.73
N ILE A 269 24.06 -11.66 6.91
CA ILE A 269 24.67 -12.19 8.14
C ILE A 269 26.12 -11.72 8.25
N GLY A 270 26.90 -11.90 7.18
CA GLY A 270 28.29 -11.47 7.12
C GLY A 270 28.42 -9.95 7.28
N THR A 271 27.62 -9.19 6.52
CA THR A 271 27.65 -7.72 6.56
C THR A 271 27.29 -7.17 7.93
N LEU A 272 26.23 -7.67 8.57
CA LEU A 272 25.83 -7.17 9.89
C LEU A 272 26.86 -7.49 10.96
N LYS A 273 27.44 -8.71 10.96
CA LYS A 273 28.53 -9.06 11.89
C LYS A 273 29.75 -8.17 11.70
N ALA A 274 30.14 -7.88 10.47
CA ALA A 274 31.26 -6.98 10.16
C ALA A 274 31.00 -5.55 10.66
N LYS A 275 29.73 -5.13 10.72
CA LYS A 275 29.27 -3.85 11.29
C LYS A 275 29.09 -3.89 12.83
N GLY A 276 29.56 -4.93 13.52
CA GLY A 276 29.50 -5.04 14.98
C GLY A 276 28.14 -5.46 15.55
N PHE A 277 27.21 -5.91 14.71
CA PHE A 277 25.91 -6.39 15.17
C PHE A 277 25.99 -7.83 15.70
N SER A 278 25.38 -8.05 16.86
CA SER A 278 25.25 -9.35 17.50
C SER A 278 23.82 -9.88 17.38
N ARG A 279 23.67 -11.12 16.93
CA ARG A 279 22.37 -11.79 16.82
C ARG A 279 21.73 -11.95 18.20
N ARG A 280 20.46 -11.55 18.34
CA ARG A 280 19.66 -11.76 19.56
C ARG A 280 18.57 -12.79 19.39
N GLN A 281 17.79 -12.68 18.31
CA GLN A 281 16.59 -13.50 18.12
C GLN A 281 16.45 -13.89 16.65
N ARG A 282 15.78 -15.02 16.42
CA ARG A 282 15.38 -15.47 15.08
C ARG A 282 13.94 -15.95 15.14
N LEU A 283 13.17 -15.58 14.13
CA LEU A 283 11.79 -16.03 13.92
C LEU A 283 11.54 -16.24 12.42
N THR A 284 10.41 -16.83 12.08
CA THR A 284 9.96 -17.00 10.70
C THR A 284 8.78 -16.08 10.46
N LEU A 285 8.78 -15.33 9.36
CA LEU A 285 7.58 -14.66 8.87
C LEU A 285 6.97 -15.47 7.73
N ASN A 286 5.65 -15.60 7.74
CA ASN A 286 4.90 -16.43 6.83
C ASN A 286 4.70 -15.74 5.47
N VAL A 287 4.25 -16.52 4.48
CA VAL A 287 3.79 -15.99 3.19
C VAL A 287 2.71 -14.93 3.42
N GLY A 288 2.87 -13.76 2.81
CA GLY A 288 1.94 -12.63 2.92
C GLY A 288 2.32 -11.59 3.98
N ASP A 289 3.21 -11.91 4.92
CA ASP A 289 3.61 -10.95 5.97
C ASP A 289 4.44 -9.81 5.38
N ILE A 290 5.51 -10.14 4.68
CA ILE A 290 6.40 -9.16 4.03
C ILE A 290 6.71 -9.51 2.58
N GLY A 291 6.22 -10.67 2.09
CA GLY A 291 6.60 -11.20 0.79
C GLY A 291 5.71 -12.35 0.31
N PRO A 292 5.93 -12.88 -0.90
CA PRO A 292 5.18 -13.99 -1.47
C PRO A 292 5.77 -15.36 -1.08
N VAL A 293 6.82 -15.35 -0.26
CA VAL A 293 7.54 -16.51 0.26
C VAL A 293 7.71 -16.34 1.76
N GLU A 294 8.05 -17.41 2.46
CA GLU A 294 8.46 -17.34 3.86
C GLU A 294 9.84 -16.69 4.00
N TYR A 295 10.06 -16.03 5.14
CA TYR A 295 11.33 -15.39 5.46
C TYR A 295 11.86 -15.88 6.80
N THR A 296 13.13 -16.27 6.81
CA THR A 296 13.90 -16.29 8.06
C THR A 296 14.20 -14.85 8.43
N VAL A 297 13.75 -14.42 9.60
CA VAL A 297 14.02 -13.08 10.11
C VAL A 297 14.88 -13.15 11.35
N THR A 298 16.01 -12.45 11.33
CA THR A 298 16.97 -12.42 12.43
C THR A 298 17.14 -10.99 12.92
N LEU A 299 16.96 -10.79 14.22
CA LEU A 299 17.15 -9.52 14.90
C LEU A 299 18.57 -9.46 15.44
N TYR A 300 19.23 -8.34 15.17
CA TYR A 300 20.57 -8.04 15.63
C TYR A 300 20.60 -6.71 16.35
N TYR A 301 21.52 -6.58 17.29
CA TYR A 301 21.73 -5.37 18.07
C TYR A 301 23.24 -5.09 18.18
N ASN A 302 23.62 -3.82 18.12
CA ASN A 302 25.00 -3.40 18.39
C ASN A 302 25.10 -2.67 19.74
N GLU A 303 26.32 -2.35 20.16
CA GLU A 303 26.59 -1.67 21.44
C GLU A 303 26.15 -0.20 21.44
N GLU A 304 25.94 0.39 20.26
CA GLU A 304 25.52 1.78 20.07
C GLU A 304 23.99 1.96 20.15
N GLY A 305 23.25 0.91 20.55
CA GLY A 305 21.79 0.96 20.67
C GLY A 305 21.04 0.92 19.33
N GLN A 306 21.70 0.50 18.25
CA GLN A 306 21.06 0.23 16.97
C GLN A 306 20.57 -1.22 16.90
N MET A 307 19.45 -1.39 16.21
CA MET A 307 18.86 -2.66 15.83
C MET A 307 18.94 -2.81 14.31
N ALA A 308 19.22 -4.02 13.87
CA ALA A 308 19.11 -4.41 12.47
C ALA A 308 18.28 -5.69 12.35
N VAL A 309 17.51 -5.80 11.29
CA VAL A 309 16.67 -6.95 10.96
C VAL A 309 17.08 -7.47 9.60
N GLY A 310 17.68 -8.67 9.59
CA GLY A 310 17.98 -9.38 8.35
C GLY A 310 16.85 -10.34 8.00
N CYS A 311 16.26 -10.16 6.82
CA CYS A 311 15.18 -11.01 6.29
C CYS A 311 15.69 -11.80 5.09
N GLN A 312 15.95 -13.08 5.30
CA GLN A 312 16.44 -14.00 4.27
C GLN A 312 15.25 -14.79 3.70
N PRO A 313 14.99 -14.73 2.38
CA PRO A 313 13.90 -15.50 1.80
C PRO A 313 14.24 -17.00 1.83
N VAL A 314 13.30 -17.84 2.29
CA VAL A 314 13.50 -19.30 2.37
C VAL A 314 13.58 -19.92 0.96
N GLN A 315 12.96 -19.27 -0.01
CA GLN A 315 12.88 -19.69 -1.42
C GLN A 315 13.18 -18.50 -2.32
N LEU A 316 13.57 -18.74 -3.58
CA LEU A 316 13.77 -17.66 -4.55
C LEU A 316 12.50 -16.82 -4.69
N THR A 317 12.67 -15.51 -4.66
CA THR A 317 11.60 -14.54 -4.89
C THR A 317 11.97 -13.65 -6.06
N ASP A 318 10.96 -13.21 -6.80
CA ASP A 318 11.10 -12.27 -7.90
C ASP A 318 11.02 -10.80 -7.43
N ARG A 319 10.77 -10.55 -6.12
CA ARG A 319 10.58 -9.20 -5.57
C ARG A 319 11.88 -8.43 -5.39
N HIS A 320 12.96 -9.11 -5.04
CA HIS A 320 14.27 -8.51 -4.76
C HIS A 320 15.38 -9.54 -4.98
N LYS A 321 16.63 -9.09 -4.97
CA LYS A 321 17.83 -9.92 -5.09
C LYS A 321 18.66 -9.76 -3.81
N GLY A 322 18.87 -10.86 -3.09
CA GLY A 322 19.59 -10.88 -1.82
C GLY A 322 18.66 -10.91 -0.61
N ASP A 323 19.21 -10.59 0.55
CA ASP A 323 18.50 -10.43 1.81
C ASP A 323 18.06 -8.98 1.98
N MET A 324 16.90 -8.77 2.62
CA MET A 324 16.49 -7.42 3.01
C MET A 324 17.05 -7.09 4.39
N ILE A 325 17.65 -5.90 4.54
CA ILE A 325 18.11 -5.39 5.82
C ILE A 325 17.30 -4.15 6.18
N PHE A 326 16.74 -4.14 7.38
CA PHE A 326 16.08 -2.98 7.97
C PHE A 326 16.86 -2.53 9.20
N SER A 327 17.25 -1.26 9.28
CA SER A 327 18.00 -0.72 10.43
C SER A 327 17.24 0.44 11.08
N LEU A 328 17.22 0.45 12.42
CA LEU A 328 16.50 1.40 13.27
C LEU A 328 17.12 1.42 14.67
N SER A 329 16.86 2.45 15.48
CA SER A 329 17.27 2.44 16.90
C SER A 329 16.46 1.41 17.70
N ALA A 330 17.08 0.76 18.69
CA ALA A 330 16.40 -0.17 19.59
C ALA A 330 15.25 0.49 20.36
N ASP A 331 15.43 1.72 20.84
CA ASP A 331 14.39 2.47 21.56
C ASP A 331 13.11 2.71 20.73
N LEU A 332 13.29 2.87 19.42
CA LEU A 332 12.17 3.02 18.49
C LEU A 332 11.41 1.71 18.34
N TYR A 333 12.10 0.58 18.34
CA TYR A 333 11.46 -0.74 18.33
C TYR A 333 10.73 -1.04 19.64
N GLU A 334 11.27 -0.65 20.79
CA GLU A 334 10.57 -0.74 22.08
C GLU A 334 9.29 0.11 22.10
N THR A 335 9.37 1.34 21.59
CA THR A 335 8.21 2.23 21.46
C THR A 335 7.16 1.64 20.52
N LEU A 336 7.58 0.99 19.44
CA LEU A 336 6.70 0.28 18.52
C LEU A 336 5.96 -0.86 19.22
N LEU A 337 6.69 -1.71 19.96
CA LEU A 337 6.12 -2.83 20.72
C LEU A 337 5.04 -2.37 21.70
N ASP A 338 5.27 -1.25 22.39
CA ASP A 338 4.30 -0.68 23.33
C ASP A 338 3.07 -0.11 22.61
N ASN A 339 3.26 0.54 21.48
CA ASN A 339 2.16 1.06 20.68
C ASN A 339 1.29 -0.06 20.08
N ASP A 340 1.91 -1.12 19.56
CA ASP A 340 1.22 -2.27 18.96
C ASP A 340 0.61 -3.22 20.02
N SER A 341 0.98 -3.11 21.30
CA SER A 341 0.34 -3.87 22.39
C SER A 341 -1.01 -3.29 22.81
N PHE A 342 -1.26 -2.00 22.51
CA PHE A 342 -2.43 -1.25 22.97
C PHE A 342 -2.62 -1.30 24.50
N GLY A 343 -1.52 -1.31 25.25
CA GLY A 343 -1.52 -1.43 26.72
C GLY A 343 -1.72 -2.85 27.25
N GLY A 344 -1.80 -3.84 26.36
CA GLY A 344 -1.81 -5.27 26.69
C GLY A 344 -0.44 -5.92 26.56
N SER A 345 -0.44 -7.22 26.27
CA SER A 345 0.77 -8.01 26.09
C SER A 345 1.46 -7.65 24.78
N ARG A 346 2.78 -7.40 24.84
CA ARG A 346 3.63 -7.22 23.67
C ARG A 346 3.67 -8.49 22.81
N ASP A 347 3.82 -8.29 21.50
CA ASP A 347 3.95 -9.37 20.52
C ASP A 347 4.98 -8.98 19.47
N ASP A 348 6.18 -9.53 19.61
CA ASP A 348 7.29 -9.28 18.69
C ASP A 348 6.98 -9.73 17.26
N TYR A 349 6.30 -10.86 17.09
CA TYR A 349 5.96 -11.36 15.76
C TYR A 349 5.06 -10.35 15.04
N PHE A 350 3.98 -9.95 15.70
CA PHE A 350 3.02 -9.01 15.12
C PHE A 350 3.69 -7.66 14.83
N SER A 351 4.40 -7.10 15.82
CA SER A 351 4.96 -5.75 15.72
C SER A 351 6.02 -5.69 14.61
N LEU A 352 6.90 -6.70 14.55
CA LEU A 352 7.91 -6.82 13.51
C LEU A 352 7.27 -7.02 12.12
N ALA A 353 6.34 -7.96 11.97
CA ALA A 353 5.65 -8.17 10.69
C ALA A 353 4.95 -6.89 10.22
N SER A 354 4.28 -6.19 11.15
CA SER A 354 3.55 -4.95 10.88
C SER A 354 4.47 -3.81 10.43
N ILE A 355 5.58 -3.54 11.14
CA ILE A 355 6.48 -2.44 10.79
C ILE A 355 7.28 -2.69 9.51
N LEU A 356 7.77 -3.92 9.31
CA LEU A 356 8.48 -4.28 8.09
C LEU A 356 7.56 -4.20 6.88
N SER A 357 6.32 -4.71 7.03
CA SER A 357 5.31 -4.61 5.98
C SER A 357 4.93 -3.16 5.69
N ALA A 358 4.82 -2.31 6.72
CA ALA A 358 4.58 -0.88 6.56
C ALA A 358 5.71 -0.17 5.81
N LYS A 359 6.98 -0.48 6.09
CA LYS A 359 8.14 0.08 5.37
C LYS A 359 8.17 -0.36 3.91
N LEU A 360 7.91 -1.63 3.64
CA LEU A 360 7.81 -2.12 2.26
C LEU A 360 6.62 -1.48 1.53
N PHE A 361 5.49 -1.29 2.21
CA PHE A 361 4.31 -0.63 1.64
C PHE A 361 4.62 0.82 1.29
N HIS A 362 5.36 1.53 2.14
CA HIS A 362 5.85 2.87 1.85
C HIS A 362 6.69 2.92 0.57
N MET A 363 7.65 2.00 0.41
CA MET A 363 8.48 1.94 -0.80
C MET A 363 7.66 1.61 -2.06
N TRP A 364 6.71 0.68 -1.96
CA TRP A 364 5.77 0.38 -3.04
C TRP A 364 4.93 1.62 -3.40
N ARG A 365 4.40 2.33 -2.40
CA ARG A 365 3.61 3.54 -2.57
C ARG A 365 4.40 4.62 -3.29
N GLU A 366 5.66 4.85 -2.93
CA GLU A 366 6.53 5.82 -3.61
C GLU A 366 6.74 5.48 -5.09
N ARG A 367 6.99 4.19 -5.40
CA ARG A 367 7.12 3.72 -6.79
C ARG A 367 5.84 3.94 -7.61
N VAL A 368 4.67 3.69 -7.03
CA VAL A 368 3.38 3.96 -7.69
C VAL A 368 3.16 5.47 -7.82
N ASN A 369 3.49 6.26 -6.80
CA ASN A 369 3.29 7.70 -6.75
C ASN A 369 4.08 8.46 -7.82
N ARG A 370 5.22 7.92 -8.27
CA ARG A 370 5.95 8.41 -9.46
C ARG A 370 5.09 8.50 -10.72
N PHE A 371 4.03 7.69 -10.82
CA PHE A 371 3.11 7.71 -11.96
C PHE A 371 1.72 8.23 -11.57
N ALA A 372 1.15 7.70 -10.49
CA ALA A 372 -0.19 8.04 -10.04
C ALA A 372 -0.26 9.39 -9.31
N GLY A 373 0.86 10.00 -8.94
CA GLY A 373 0.93 11.30 -8.28
C GLY A 373 0.31 12.43 -9.11
N VAL A 374 0.19 12.26 -10.43
CA VAL A 374 -0.49 13.21 -11.32
C VAL A 374 -1.97 13.40 -11.00
N PHE A 375 -2.61 12.41 -10.36
CA PHE A 375 -3.99 12.54 -9.90
C PHE A 375 -4.10 13.30 -8.58
N LEU A 376 -2.98 13.51 -7.88
CA LEU A 376 -2.93 14.08 -6.53
C LEU A 376 -2.85 15.60 -6.52
N SER A 377 -2.25 16.19 -7.55
CA SER A 377 -2.00 17.62 -7.67
C SER A 377 -2.96 18.26 -8.68
N PRO A 378 -3.80 19.24 -8.28
CA PRO A 378 -4.54 20.05 -9.24
C PRO A 378 -3.54 20.91 -10.03
N GLY A 379 -3.33 20.60 -11.30
CA GLY A 379 -2.57 21.46 -12.23
C GLY A 379 -1.11 21.05 -12.53
N ALA A 380 -0.75 19.77 -12.38
CA ALA A 380 0.52 19.25 -12.86
C ALA A 380 0.56 19.12 -14.40
#